data_AF-A0A836X8F5-F1
#
_entry.id   AF-A0A836X8F5-F1
#
_cell.length_a   1.000
_cell.length_b   1.000
_cell.length_c   1.000
_cell.angle_alpha   90.00
_cell.angle_beta   90.00
_cell.angle_gamma   90.00
#
_symmetry.space_group_name_H-M   'P 1'
#
loop_
_entity.id
_entity.type
_entity.pdbx_description
1 polymer ?
#
loop_
_entity_poly.entity_id
_entity_poly.type
_entity_poly.pdbx_seq_one_letter_code
_entity_poly.pdbx_strand_id
1 'polypeptide(L)' 'MTSDPLLNCLVFLTRFYKRPYSAEALQAGLPKSADKFTHALFIRAAERVGLTSRLVKRPLNKLSTFLLPAVVFLNDESCC' A
#
# COMPACT_ATOMS: atom_id res chain seq x y z
N MET A 1 -12.77 -3.38 13.99
CA MET A 1 -11.99 -4.37 13.21
C MET A 1 -12.24 -4.16 11.72
N THR A 2 -11.92 -2.99 11.19
CA THR A 2 -12.01 -2.69 9.75
C THR A 2 -10.60 -2.35 9.32
N SER A 3 -9.75 -3.36 9.15
CA SER A 3 -8.40 -3.16 8.62
C SER A 3 -8.53 -2.74 7.17
N ASP A 4 -8.17 -1.50 6.86
CA ASP A 4 -8.17 -0.97 5.50
C ASP A 4 -7.46 -1.95 4.55
N PRO A 5 -8.06 -2.29 3.40
CA PRO A 5 -7.46 -3.24 2.46
C PRO A 5 -6.07 -2.74 2.00
N LEU A 6 -5.88 -1.43 1.87
CA LEU A 6 -4.60 -0.81 1.50
C LEU A 6 -3.51 -1.06 2.53
N LEU A 7 -3.86 -1.00 3.81
CA LEU A 7 -2.93 -1.24 4.89
C LEU A 7 -2.54 -2.72 4.92
N ASN A 8 -3.50 -3.63 4.70
CA ASN A 8 -3.23 -5.06 4.60
C ASN A 8 -2.29 -5.40 3.43
N CYS A 9 -2.50 -4.79 2.25
CA CYS A 9 -1.59 -4.94 1.12
C CYS A 9 -0.18 -4.46 1.47
N LEU A 10 -0.05 -3.34 2.19
CA LEU A 10 1.26 -2.86 2.62
C LEU A 10 1.93 -3.80 3.63
N VAL A 11 1.20 -4.30 4.63
CA VAL A 11 1.69 -5.32 5.59
C VAL A 11 2.18 -6.55 4.83
N PHE A 12 1.43 -7.02 3.83
CA PHE A 12 1.85 -8.14 2.98
C PHE A 12 3.16 -7.84 2.25
N LEU A 13 3.29 -6.66 1.61
CA LEU A 13 4.52 -6.26 0.94
C LEU A 13 5.71 -6.20 1.90
N THR A 14 5.52 -5.64 3.10
CA THR A 14 6.59 -5.54 4.09
C THR A 14 7.10 -6.94 4.49
N ARG A 15 6.19 -7.89 4.68
CA ARG A 15 6.53 -9.30 4.95
C ARG A 15 7.20 -9.98 3.75
N PHE A 16 6.70 -9.72 2.54
CA PHE A 16 7.26 -10.26 1.29
C PHE A 16 8.72 -9.82 1.09
N TYR A 17 9.03 -8.55 1.37
CA TYR A 17 10.39 -8.00 1.33
C TYR A 17 11.23 -8.28 2.59
N LYS A 18 10.82 -9.24 3.44
CA LYS A 18 11.52 -9.66 4.68
C LYS A 18 11.71 -8.54 5.70
N ARG A 19 10.82 -7.56 5.73
CA ARG A 19 10.79 -6.44 6.70
C ARG A 19 9.42 -6.38 7.36
N PRO A 20 9.07 -7.29 8.28
CA PRO A 20 7.71 -7.35 8.82
C PRO A 20 7.37 -6.10 9.62
N TYR A 21 6.36 -5.34 9.18
CA TYR A 21 5.73 -4.28 9.96
C TYR A 21 4.29 -4.64 10.31
N SER A 22 3.82 -4.22 11.49
CA SER A 22 2.42 -4.37 11.86
C SER A 22 1.57 -3.25 11.26
N ALA A 23 0.27 -3.50 11.13
CA ALA A 23 -0.71 -2.51 10.69
C ALA A 23 -0.66 -1.24 11.58
N GLU A 24 -0.56 -1.42 12.90
CA GLU A 24 -0.48 -0.30 13.84
C GLU A 24 0.83 0.47 13.67
N ALA A 25 1.95 -0.21 13.41
CA ALA A 25 3.25 0.44 13.19
C ALA A 25 3.28 1.27 11.90
N LEU A 26 2.58 0.82 10.86
CA LEU A 26 2.41 1.56 9.60
C LEU A 26 1.47 2.76 9.78
N GLN A 27 0.42 2.61 10.59
CA GLN A 27 -0.47 3.71 10.97
C GLN A 27 0.18 4.71 11.93
N ALA A 28 1.13 4.26 12.76
CA ALA A 28 1.87 5.08 13.71
C ALA A 28 2.75 6.09 12.96
N GLY A 29 2.24 7.32 12.86
CA GLY A 29 2.89 8.43 12.16
C GLY A 29 2.16 8.90 10.90
N LEU A 30 1.03 8.28 10.54
CA LEU A 30 0.11 8.84 9.57
C LEU A 30 -0.87 9.79 10.30
N PRO A 31 -1.25 10.92 9.68
CA PRO A 31 -2.27 11.79 10.24
C PRO A 31 -3.59 11.02 10.40
N LYS A 32 -4.07 10.88 11.64
CA LYS A 32 -5.32 10.16 12.01
C LYS A 32 -6.61 10.83 11.48
N SER A 33 -6.49 11.88 10.69
CA SER A 33 -7.60 12.74 10.26
C SER A 33 -8.21 12.36 8.92
N ALA A 34 -7.67 11.36 8.22
CA ALA A 34 -8.26 10.91 6.96
C ALA A 34 -9.20 9.73 7.24
N ASP A 35 -10.51 9.96 7.14
CA ASP A 35 -11.55 8.92 7.15
C ASP A 35 -11.37 7.85 6.05
N LYS A 36 -10.38 8.02 5.16
CA LYS A 36 -10.02 7.06 4.11
C LYS A 36 -8.50 7.00 3.92
N PHE A 37 -7.95 5.78 3.91
CA PHE A 37 -6.56 5.52 3.56
C PHE A 37 -6.34 5.85 2.08
N THR A 38 -5.75 7.02 1.79
CA THR A 38 -5.53 7.48 0.41
C THR A 38 -4.22 6.95 -0.16
N HIS A 39 -4.11 6.96 -1.49
CA HIS A 39 -2.88 6.62 -2.21
C HIS A 39 -1.66 7.42 -1.74
N ALA A 40 -1.85 8.68 -1.33
CA ALA A 40 -0.78 9.51 -0.77
C ALA A 40 -0.27 8.99 0.59
N LEU A 41 -1.18 8.51 1.45
CA LEU A 41 -0.82 7.90 2.73
C LEU A 41 -0.10 6.56 2.53
N PHE A 42 -0.54 5.78 1.54
CA PHE A 42 0.13 4.54 1.16
C PHE A 42 1.60 4.79 0.77
N ILE A 43 1.85 5.81 -0.07
CA ILE A 43 3.21 6.12 -0.52
C ILE A 43 4.10 6.51 0.67
N ARG A 44 3.60 7.38 1.55
CA ARG A 44 4.32 7.80 2.76
C ARG A 44 4.59 6.62 3.71
N ALA A 45 3.61 5.73 3.89
CA ALA A 45 3.77 4.56 4.73
C ALA A 45 4.83 3.59 4.16
N ALA A 46 4.84 3.39 2.84
CA ALA A 46 5.85 2.59 2.16
C ALA A 46 7.26 3.19 2.31
N GLU A 47 7.42 4.50 2.11
CA GLU A 47 8.70 5.19 2.27
C GLU A 47 9.26 5.02 3.70
N ARG A 48 8.40 5.08 4.71
CA ARG A 48 8.79 4.90 6.13
C ARG A 48 9.36 3.52 6.43
N VAL A 49 8.90 2.48 5.72
CA VAL A 49 9.43 1.11 5.87
C VAL A 49 10.58 0.82 4.90
N GLY A 50 11.09 1.87 4.23
CA GLY A 50 12.20 1.78 3.29
C GLY A 50 11.82 1.10 1.98
N LEU A 51 10.55 1.19 1.57
CA LEU A 51 10.04 0.77 0.27
C LEU A 51 9.80 2.02 -0.59
N THR A 52 10.22 1.96 -1.86
CA THR A 52 9.88 3.00 -2.83
C THR A 52 8.56 2.63 -3.49
N SER A 53 7.61 3.55 -3.53
CA SER A 53 6.32 3.33 -4.20
C SER A 53 5.97 4.50 -5.10
N ARG A 54 5.25 4.23 -6.18
CA ARG A 54 4.85 5.24 -7.16
C ARG A 54 3.48 4.90 -7.70
N LEU A 55 2.58 5.89 -7.70
CA LEU A 55 1.30 5.78 -8.39
C LEU A 55 1.53 5.89 -9.90
N VAL A 56 1.17 4.86 -10.66
CA VAL A 56 1.29 4.83 -12.11
C VAL A 56 -0.03 4.39 -12.71
N LYS A 57 -0.63 5.25 -13.55
CA LYS A 57 -1.85 4.92 -14.29
C LYS A 57 -1.46 4.25 -15.60
N ARG A 58 -1.77 2.96 -15.74
CA ARG A 58 -1.49 2.16 -16.94
C ARG A 58 -2.50 1.02 -17.05
N PRO A 59 -2.83 0.55 -18.28
CA PRO A 59 -3.69 -0.60 -18.45
C PRO A 59 -3.02 -1.87 -17.90
N LEU A 60 -3.80 -2.77 -17.30
CA LEU A 60 -3.30 -4.00 -16.65
C LEU A 60 -2.47 -4.86 -17.62
N ASN A 61 -2.84 -4.89 -18.90
CA ASN A 61 -2.16 -5.65 -19.95
C ASN A 61 -0.74 -5.15 -20.26
N LYS A 62 -0.34 -3.98 -19.74
CA LYS A 62 1.01 -3.42 -19.86
C LYS A 62 1.83 -3.60 -18.57
N LEU A 63 1.31 -4.30 -17.57
CA LEU A 63 2.04 -4.58 -16.34
C LEU A 63 3.04 -5.72 -16.59
N SER A 64 4.33 -5.42 -16.45
CA SER A 64 5.36 -6.44 -16.58
C SER A 64 5.38 -7.33 -15.34
N THR A 65 5.42 -8.65 -15.54
CA THR A 65 5.51 -9.65 -14.46
C THR A 65 6.73 -9.43 -13.56
N PHE A 66 7.78 -8.80 -14.09
CA PHE A 66 8.98 -8.42 -13.34
C PHE A 66 8.74 -7.35 -12.26
N LEU A 67 7.62 -6.62 -12.33
CA LEU A 67 7.25 -5.58 -11.36
C LEU A 67 6.36 -6.11 -10.23
N LEU A 68 6.06 -7.41 -10.23
CA LEU A 68 5.26 -8.03 -9.18
C LEU A 68 6.12 -8.32 -7.93
N PRO A 69 5.55 -8.21 -6.71
CA PRO A 69 4.16 -7.87 -6.42
C PRO A 69 3.85 -6.37 -6.56
N ALA A 70 2.67 -6.04 -7.11
CA ALA A 70 2.18 -4.68 -7.27
C ALA A 70 0.78 -4.54 -6.66
N VAL A 71 0.49 -3.36 -6.10
CA VAL A 71 -0.85 -3.03 -5.54
C VAL A 71 -1.65 -2.27 -6.59
N VAL A 72 -2.87 -2.73 -6.85
CA VAL A 72 -3.79 -2.13 -7.83
C VAL A 72 -4.94 -1.46 -7.09
N PHE A 73 -5.24 -0.23 -7.50
CA PHE A 73 -6.44 0.49 -7.05
C PHE A 73 -7.60 0.15 -7.98
N LEU A 74 -8.70 -0.33 -7.41
CA LEU A 74 -9.94 -0.62 -8.10
C LEU A 74 -10.86 0.60 -8.07
N ASN A 75 -11.83 0.64 -8.98
CA ASN A 75 -12.77 1.77 -9.10
C ASN A 75 -13.71 1.89 -7.90
N ASP A 76 -13.87 0.82 -7.10
CA ASP A 76 -14.76 0.76 -5.95
C ASP A 76 -14.09 1.23 -4.65
N GLU A 77 -13.09 2.12 -4.75
CA GLU A 77 -12.23 2.56 -3.64
C GLU A 77 -11.50 1.41 -2.90
N SER A 78 -11.50 0.22 -3.48
CA SER A 78 -10.83 -0.98 -2.97
C SER A 78 -9.45 -1.16 -3.60
N CYS A 79 -8.65 -2.07 -3.04
CA CYS A 79 -7.34 -2.40 -3.58
C CYS A 79 -7.02 -3.88 -3.42
N CYS A 80 -6.12 -4.37 -4.28
CA CYS A 80 -5.61 -5.74 -4.27
C CYS A 80 -4.09 -5.76 -4.49
#